data_AF-A0A2K1R4E7-F1
#
_entry.id   AF-A0A2K1R4E7-F1
#
_cell.length_a   1.000
_cell.length_b   1.000
_cell.length_c   1.000
_cell.angle_alpha   90.00
_cell.angle_beta   90.00
_cell.angle_gamma   90.00
#
_symmetry.space_group_name_H-M   'P 1'
#
loop_
_entity.id
_entity.type
_entity.pdbx_description
1 polymer ?
#
loop_
_entity_poly.entity_id
_entity_poly.type
_entity_poly.pdbx_seq_one_letter_code
_entity_poly.pdbx_strand_id
1 'polypeptide(L)'
;MVLQSPSPFNSEHERFIQHFELLQKACIPDLISYPSFKESTSHARFSSLVMYNYFKDAQKIAKEVKSSFLNDPDRLAELCILEQVAEHNSVALNVISRVGALDPSLKVSFEFIHHPCFATVVVKRS
;
A
#
# COMPACT_ATOMS: atom_id res chain seq x y z
N MET A 1 15.42 31.96 15.45
CA MET A 1 14.13 31.30 15.12
C MET A 1 14.18 30.98 13.64
N VAL A 2 14.25 29.70 13.26
CA VAL A 2 14.27 29.29 11.86
C VAL A 2 12.83 29.35 11.35
N LEU A 3 12.54 30.29 10.45
CA LEU A 3 11.25 30.38 9.77
C LEU A 3 11.18 29.18 8.82
N GLN A 4 10.40 28.15 9.18
CA GLN A 4 10.11 27.06 8.27
C GLN A 4 9.26 27.63 7.12
N SER A 5 9.84 27.72 5.93
CA SER A 5 9.08 28.01 4.73
C SER A 5 8.01 26.93 4.54
N PRO A 6 6.76 27.30 4.20
CA PRO A 6 5.72 26.31 3.93
C PRO A 6 6.18 25.43 2.76
N SER A 7 6.26 24.14 3.02
CA SER A 7 6.59 23.13 2.01
C SER A 7 5.53 23.17 0.90
N PRO A 8 5.91 23.13 -0.39
CA PRO A 8 4.95 23.01 -1.49
C PRO A 8 4.28 21.63 -1.52
N PHE A 9 4.77 20.68 -0.72
CA PHE A 9 4.20 19.35 -0.57
C PHE A 9 3.27 19.27 0.64
N ASN A 10 2.16 18.56 0.46
CA ASN A 10 1.20 18.24 1.51
C ASN A 10 1.91 17.67 2.75
N SER A 11 1.56 18.20 3.91
CA SER A 11 1.95 17.68 5.21
C SER A 11 1.53 16.21 5.36
N GLU A 12 2.18 15.50 6.29
CA GLU A 12 1.77 14.13 6.62
C GLU A 12 0.29 14.06 7.04
N HIS A 13 -0.21 15.08 7.76
CA HIS A 13 -1.61 15.18 8.15
C HIS A 13 -2.54 15.33 6.95
N GLU A 14 -2.22 16.24 6.02
CA GLU A 14 -3.02 16.43 4.80
C GLU A 14 -3.03 15.18 3.92
N ARG A 15 -1.89 14.48 3.82
CA ARG A 15 -1.83 13.19 3.11
C ARG A 15 -2.67 12.13 3.79
N PHE A 16 -2.66 12.05 5.12
CA PHE A 16 -3.52 11.13 5.87
C PHE A 16 -5.00 11.42 5.57
N ILE A 17 -5.43 12.68 5.67
CA ILE A 17 -6.81 13.04 5.37
C ILE A 17 -7.17 12.67 3.93
N GLN A 18 -6.36 13.03 2.93
CA GLN A 18 -6.64 12.70 1.52
C GLN A 18 -6.78 11.19 1.26
N HIS A 19 -5.93 10.35 1.87
CA HIS A 19 -5.98 8.90 1.66
C HIS A 19 -7.11 8.23 2.44
N PHE A 20 -7.42 8.73 3.63
CA PHE A 20 -8.40 8.12 4.52
C PHE A 20 -9.78 8.79 4.49
N GLU A 21 -9.97 9.91 3.78
CA GLU A 21 -11.25 10.63 3.76
C GLU A 21 -12.38 9.76 3.21
N LEU A 22 -12.17 9.07 2.08
CA LEU A 22 -13.16 8.18 1.50
C LEU A 22 -13.45 6.97 2.39
N LEU A 23 -12.41 6.46 3.05
CA LEU A 23 -12.46 5.33 3.97
C LEU A 23 -13.21 5.69 5.26
N GLN A 24 -12.96 6.85 5.84
CA GLN A 24 -13.68 7.39 6.99
C GLN A 24 -15.15 7.66 6.66
N LYS A 25 -15.45 8.21 5.47
CA LYS A 25 -16.84 8.36 4.99
C LYS A 25 -17.55 7.02 4.83
N ALA A 26 -16.82 5.97 4.49
CA ALA A 26 -17.32 4.60 4.40
C ALA A 26 -17.32 3.84 5.74
N CYS A 27 -16.89 4.48 6.85
CA CYS A 27 -16.73 3.87 8.17
C CYS A 27 -15.79 2.64 8.20
N ILE A 28 -14.77 2.61 7.34
CA ILE A 28 -13.83 1.49 7.24
C ILE A 28 -12.41 2.03 7.15
N PRO A 29 -11.50 1.72 8.10
CA PRO A 29 -11.71 1.02 9.37
C PRO A 29 -12.38 1.94 10.42
N ASP A 30 -12.90 1.37 11.51
CA ASP A 30 -13.53 2.13 12.60
C ASP A 30 -12.68 3.33 13.04
N LEU A 31 -13.20 4.54 12.79
CA LEU A 31 -12.80 5.84 13.35
C LEU A 31 -11.31 5.98 13.70
N ILE A 32 -10.41 5.69 12.75
CA ILE A 32 -8.99 5.94 12.97
C ILE A 32 -8.72 7.45 12.86
N SER A 33 -8.40 8.07 13.99
CA SER A 33 -7.95 9.46 14.05
C SER A 33 -6.48 9.57 13.64
N TYR A 34 -6.08 10.71 13.06
CA TYR A 34 -4.67 10.95 12.71
C TYR A 34 -3.71 10.80 13.90
N PRO A 35 -4.02 11.28 15.13
CA PRO A 35 -3.18 11.03 16.30
C PRO A 35 -2.98 9.54 16.60
N SER A 36 -4.06 8.74 16.57
CA SER A 36 -4.00 7.30 16.82
C SER A 36 -3.20 6.56 15.73
N PHE A 37 -3.39 6.96 14.46
CA PHE A 37 -2.59 6.45 13.35
C PHE A 37 -1.10 6.76 13.55
N LYS A 38 -0.76 8.01 13.89
CA LYS A 38 0.62 8.47 14.08
C LYS A 38 1.29 7.76 15.25
N GLU A 39 0.60 7.63 16.37
CA GLU A 39 1.10 6.91 17.55
C GLU A 39 1.35 5.43 17.22
N SER A 40 0.36 4.76 16.60
CA SER A 40 0.46 3.34 16.22
C SER A 40 1.60 3.07 15.24
N THR A 41 1.87 4.00 14.33
CA THR A 41 2.94 3.88 13.33
C THR A 41 4.31 4.33 13.88
N SER A 42 4.36 5.22 14.86
CA SER A 42 5.62 5.71 15.45
C SER A 42 6.42 4.64 16.19
N HIS A 43 5.72 3.64 16.75
CA HIS A 43 6.32 2.51 17.45
C HIS A 43 6.34 1.21 16.62
N ALA A 44 5.82 1.25 15.39
CA ALA A 44 5.82 0.12 14.49
C ALA A 44 7.26 -0.19 14.06
N ARG A 45 7.88 -1.18 14.71
CA ARG A 45 9.12 -1.78 14.20
C ARG A 45 8.72 -2.79 13.13
N PHE A 46 9.21 -2.61 11.90
CA PHE A 46 9.00 -3.58 10.82
C PHE A 46 9.41 -5.01 11.21
N SER A 47 10.34 -5.16 12.16
CA SER A 47 10.79 -6.44 12.69
C SER A 47 9.82 -7.13 13.65
N SER A 48 8.86 -6.41 14.25
CA SER A 48 7.87 -6.96 15.19
C SER A 48 6.44 -6.97 14.65
N LEU A 49 6.19 -6.36 13.48
CA LEU A 49 4.91 -6.50 12.80
C LEU A 49 4.78 -7.92 12.27
N VAL A 50 3.73 -8.64 12.66
CA VAL A 50 3.31 -9.83 11.93
C VAL A 50 2.94 -9.35 10.52
N MET A 51 3.82 -9.57 9.56
CA MET A 51 3.59 -9.22 8.17
C MET A 51 2.51 -10.15 7.61
N TYR A 52 1.25 -9.77 7.83
CA TYR A 52 0.14 -10.39 7.13
C TYR A 52 0.17 -9.95 5.67
N ASN A 53 0.18 -10.91 4.76
CA ASN A 53 0.27 -10.63 3.34
C ASN A 53 -1.12 -10.32 2.78
N TYR A 54 -1.59 -9.08 2.99
CA TYR A 54 -2.86 -8.59 2.45
C TYR A 54 -2.97 -8.74 0.92
N PHE A 55 -1.85 -8.75 0.22
CA PHE A 55 -1.85 -8.96 -1.22
C PHE A 55 -2.25 -10.38 -1.62
N LYS A 56 -1.98 -11.39 -0.78
CA LYS A 56 -2.48 -12.76 -0.99
C LYS A 56 -4.00 -12.83 -0.88
N ASP A 57 -4.59 -12.08 0.04
CA ASP A 57 -6.04 -11.98 0.16
C ASP A 57 -6.64 -11.25 -1.04
N ALA A 58 -6.02 -10.15 -1.48
CA ALA A 58 -6.45 -9.45 -2.68
C ALA A 58 -6.45 -10.39 -3.91
N GLN A 59 -5.41 -11.22 -4.08
CA GLN A 59 -5.37 -12.24 -5.14
C GLN A 59 -6.48 -13.29 -5.00
N LYS A 60 -6.76 -13.74 -3.77
CA LYS A 60 -7.83 -14.72 -3.51
C LYS A 60 -9.21 -14.13 -3.84
N ILE A 61 -9.50 -12.94 -3.33
CA ILE A 61 -10.74 -12.21 -3.60
C ILE A 61 -10.89 -11.99 -5.10
N ALA A 62 -9.84 -11.55 -5.79
CA ALA A 62 -9.86 -11.33 -7.24
C ALA A 62 -10.28 -12.60 -7.99
N LYS A 63 -9.76 -13.77 -7.62
CA LYS A 63 -10.15 -15.06 -8.22
C LYS A 63 -11.60 -15.41 -7.95
N GLU A 64 -12.10 -15.18 -6.74
CA GLU A 64 -13.49 -15.45 -6.36
C GLU A 64 -14.47 -14.59 -7.16
N VAL A 65 -14.17 -13.30 -7.33
CA VAL A 65 -15.07 -12.35 -8.02
C VAL A 65 -14.93 -12.38 -9.54
N LYS A 66 -13.85 -12.96 -10.10
CA LYS A 66 -13.55 -12.95 -11.55
C LYS A 66 -14.69 -13.45 -12.42
N SER A 67 -15.36 -14.51 -12.00
CA SER A 67 -16.50 -15.09 -12.73
C SER A 67 -17.70 -14.13 -12.83
N SER A 68 -17.84 -13.20 -11.89
CA SER A 68 -18.93 -12.22 -11.87
C SER A 68 -18.77 -11.12 -12.93
N PHE A 69 -17.56 -10.97 -13.50
CA PHE A 69 -17.24 -9.93 -14.49
C PHE A 69 -17.07 -10.47 -15.92
N LEU A 70 -17.43 -11.73 -16.19
CA LEU A 70 -17.26 -12.33 -17.53
C LEU A 70 -18.00 -11.56 -18.65
N ASN A 71 -19.09 -10.88 -18.31
CA ASN A 71 -19.88 -10.09 -19.26
C ASN A 71 -19.49 -8.60 -19.29
N ASP A 72 -18.53 -8.18 -18.46
CA ASP A 72 -18.04 -6.80 -18.36
C ASP A 72 -16.52 -6.79 -18.58
N PRO A 73 -16.07 -6.69 -19.85
CA PRO A 73 -14.66 -6.79 -20.19
C PRO A 73 -13.82 -5.67 -19.58
N ASP A 74 -14.39 -4.48 -19.35
CA ASP A 74 -13.68 -3.37 -18.74
C ASP A 74 -13.40 -3.65 -17.26
N ARG A 75 -14.40 -4.13 -16.51
CA ARG A 75 -14.19 -4.54 -15.11
C ARG A 75 -13.27 -5.75 -15.00
N LEU A 76 -13.32 -6.67 -15.95
CA LEU A 76 -12.44 -7.82 -15.96
C LEU A 76 -10.98 -7.41 -16.24
N ALA A 77 -10.76 -6.46 -17.15
CA ALA A 77 -9.44 -5.89 -17.43
C ALA A 77 -8.88 -5.17 -16.19
N GLU A 78 -9.70 -4.34 -15.55
CA GLU A 78 -9.36 -3.66 -14.29
C GLU A 78 -8.98 -4.67 -13.20
N LEU A 79 -9.80 -5.71 -13.00
CA LEU A 79 -9.52 -6.76 -12.03
C LEU A 79 -8.19 -7.48 -12.30
N CYS A 80 -7.85 -7.72 -13.57
CA CYS A 80 -6.57 -8.32 -13.94
C CYS A 80 -5.38 -7.41 -13.59
N ILE A 81 -5.51 -6.10 -13.77
CA ILE A 81 -4.47 -5.13 -13.39
C ILE A 81 -4.29 -5.14 -11.86
N LEU A 82 -5.39 -5.15 -11.10
CA LEU A 82 -5.32 -5.23 -9.63
C LEU A 82 -4.68 -6.54 -9.15
N GLU A 83 -4.99 -7.66 -9.81
CA GLU A 83 -4.35 -8.96 -9.54
C GLU A 83 -2.84 -8.89 -9.78
N GLN A 84 -2.40 -8.22 -10.86
CA GLN A 84 -0.98 -8.03 -11.18
C GLN A 84 -0.25 -7.15 -10.15
N VAL A 85 -0.86 -6.06 -9.68
CA VAL A 85 -0.30 -5.21 -8.63
C VAL A 85 -0.15 -5.98 -7.32
N ALA A 86 -1.20 -6.72 -6.93
CA ALA A 86 -1.16 -7.55 -5.73
C ALA A 86 -0.07 -8.63 -5.82
N GLU A 87 0.11 -9.26 -6.98
CA GLU A 87 1.17 -10.24 -7.19
C GLU A 87 2.55 -9.65 -6.97
N HIS A 88 2.86 -8.54 -7.63
CA HIS A 88 4.16 -7.86 -7.50
C HIS A 88 4.44 -7.48 -6.05
N ASN A 89 3.45 -6.89 -5.37
CA ASN A 89 3.62 -6.45 -4.00
C ASN A 89 3.75 -7.62 -3.02
N SER A 90 3.07 -8.74 -3.27
CA SER A 90 3.27 -9.97 -2.50
C SER A 90 4.71 -10.49 -2.65
N VAL A 91 5.29 -10.45 -3.86
CA VAL A 91 6.67 -10.89 -4.09
C VAL A 91 7.65 -9.94 -3.39
N ALA A 92 7.47 -8.64 -3.55
CA ALA A 92 8.31 -7.63 -2.91
C ALA A 92 8.29 -7.76 -1.38
N LEU A 93 7.12 -7.98 -0.78
CA LEU A 93 6.98 -8.19 0.67
C LEU A 93 7.77 -9.42 1.15
N ASN A 94 7.76 -10.51 0.38
CA ASN A 94 8.57 -11.70 0.69
C ASN A 94 10.08 -11.42 0.59
N VAL A 95 10.52 -10.63 -0.38
CA VAL A 95 11.94 -10.23 -0.51
C VAL A 95 12.35 -9.35 0.66
N ILE A 96 11.56 -8.33 1.00
CA ILE A 96 11.84 -7.40 2.09
C ILE A 96 11.89 -8.13 3.44
N SER A 97 10.91 -8.99 3.71
CA SER A 97 10.83 -9.75 4.98
C SER A 97 11.99 -10.73 5.17
N ARG A 98 12.49 -11.36 4.11
CA ARG A 98 13.54 -12.37 4.18
C ARG A 98 14.96 -11.82 4.03
N VAL A 99 15.13 -10.82 3.17
CA VAL A 99 16.45 -10.32 2.74
C VAL A 99 16.70 -8.89 3.21
N GLY A 100 15.66 -8.07 3.36
CA GLY A 100 15.80 -6.64 3.66
C GLY A 100 16.50 -6.33 4.98
N ALA A 101 16.37 -7.19 5.99
CA ALA A 101 17.11 -7.03 7.25
C ALA A 101 18.60 -7.43 7.15
N LEU A 102 18.96 -8.22 6.14
CA LEU A 102 20.29 -8.81 5.96
C LEU A 102 21.14 -8.07 4.92
N ASP A 103 20.51 -7.38 3.96
CA ASP A 103 21.17 -6.69 2.85
C ASP A 103 20.86 -5.18 2.87
N PRO A 104 21.74 -4.35 3.45
CA PRO A 104 21.54 -2.90 3.51
C PRO A 104 21.68 -2.20 2.15
N SER A 105 22.11 -2.90 1.10
CA SER A 105 22.15 -2.36 -0.27
C SER A 105 20.78 -2.36 -0.95
N LEU A 106 19.80 -3.04 -0.35
CA LEU A 106 18.46 -3.22 -0.88
C LEU A 106 17.62 -1.95 -0.66
N LYS A 107 17.29 -1.27 -1.76
CA LYS A 107 16.43 -0.09 -1.79
C LYS A 107 15.01 -0.46 -2.17
N VAL A 108 14.05 0.12 -1.45
CA VAL A 108 12.61 -0.05 -1.69
C VAL A 108 12.04 1.29 -2.16
N SER A 109 11.35 1.27 -3.29
CA SER A 109 10.60 2.41 -3.84
C SER A 109 9.19 1.98 -4.22
N PHE A 110 8.32 2.98 -4.45
CA PHE A 110 6.95 2.77 -4.90
C PHE A 110 6.78 3.44 -6.26
N GLU A 111 6.26 2.68 -7.24
CA GLU A 111 6.07 3.15 -8.61
C GLU A 111 4.64 2.79 -9.09
N PHE A 112 3.95 3.70 -9.78
CA PHE A 112 2.60 3.46 -10.30
C PHE A 112 2.67 2.91 -11.73
N ILE A 113 3.29 1.74 -11.89
CA ILE A 113 3.60 1.14 -13.21
C ILE A 113 2.36 0.53 -13.84
N HIS A 114 1.63 -0.28 -13.06
CA HIS A 114 0.51 -1.08 -13.58
C HIS A 114 -0.84 -0.38 -13.40
N HIS A 115 -1.00 0.43 -12.35
CA HIS A 115 -2.27 1.09 -12.03
C HIS A 115 -2.04 2.52 -11.52
N PRO A 116 -2.83 3.52 -11.98
CA PRO A 116 -2.64 4.92 -11.58
C PRO A 116 -2.91 5.19 -10.10
N CYS A 117 -3.73 4.36 -9.44
CA CYS A 117 -4.10 4.55 -8.03
C CYS A 117 -3.45 3.53 -7.07
N PHE A 118 -2.83 2.46 -7.57
CA PHE A 118 -2.25 1.41 -6.73
C PHE A 118 -0.76 1.27 -7.02
N ALA A 119 0.05 1.62 -6.03
CA ALA A 119 1.50 1.58 -6.16
C ALA A 119 2.02 0.13 -6.19
N THR A 120 3.02 -0.09 -7.04
CA THR A 120 3.81 -1.31 -7.10
C THR A 120 5.12 -1.09 -6.34
N VAL A 121 5.45 -2.02 -5.45
CA VAL A 121 6.70 -1.99 -4.68
C VAL A 121 7.83 -2.48 -5.58
N VAL A 122 8.83 -1.63 -5.74
CA VAL A 122 10.04 -1.92 -6.51
C VAL A 122 11.20 -2.10 -5.55
N VAL A 123 11.83 -3.27 -5.63
CA VAL A 123 12.97 -3.65 -4.80
C VAL A 123 14.19 -3.79 -5.69
N LYS A 124 15.19 -2.92 -5.49
CA LYS A 124 16.42 -2.88 -6.30
C LYS A 124 17.64 -2.89 -5.39
N ARG A 125 18.73 -3.52 -5.81
CA ARG A 125 20.04 -3.29 -5.17
C ARG A 125 20.62 -1.98 -5.69
N SER A 126 21.27 -1.24 -4.78
CA SER A 126 21.93 0.02 -5.10
C SER A 126 23.28 -0.15 -5.78
#